data_AF-A0A1M7V1K3-F1
#
_entry.id   AF-A0A1M7V1K3-F1
#
_cell.length_a   1.000
_cell.length_b   1.000
_cell.length_c   1.000
_cell.angle_alpha   90.00
_cell.angle_beta   90.00
_cell.angle_gamma   90.00
#
_symmetry.space_group_name_H-M   'P 1'
#
loop_
_entity.id
_entity.type
_entity.pdbx_description
1 polymer ?
#
loop_
_entity_poly.entity_id
_entity_poly.type
_entity_poly.pdbx_seq_one_letter_code
_entity_poly.pdbx_strand_id
1 'polypeptide(L)' 'APDLATVFTGDTLFHGGPGATGRSYSDKPTILNSIRSKLLSLHGDTVVRTGHGDDTTVSAEISHVR' A
#
# COMPACT_ATOMS: atom_id res chain seq x y z
N ALA A 1 -10.44 -7.32 -12.11
CA ALA A 1 -11.40 -6.25 -12.39
C ALA A 1 -10.77 -4.88 -12.08
N PRO A 2 -9.84 -4.39 -12.94
CA PRO A 2 -9.23 -3.06 -12.76
C PRO A 2 -10.25 -1.91 -12.77
N ASP A 3 -11.36 -2.13 -13.47
CA ASP A 3 -12.55 -1.29 -13.59
C ASP A 3 -13.24 -0.99 -12.24
N LEU A 4 -12.97 -1.77 -11.19
CA LEU A 4 -13.48 -1.49 -9.84
C LEU A 4 -12.70 -0.39 -9.11
N ALA A 5 -11.58 0.08 -9.65
CA ALA A 5 -10.71 1.10 -9.05
C ALA A 5 -10.43 0.87 -7.55
N THR A 6 -10.25 -0.40 -7.15
CA THR A 6 -10.10 -0.81 -5.75
C THR A 6 -9.04 -1.91 -5.62
N VAL A 7 -8.20 -1.82 -4.60
CA VAL A 7 -7.22 -2.85 -4.23
C VAL A 7 -7.29 -3.15 -2.75
N PHE A 8 -7.29 -4.44 -2.39
CA PHE A 8 -7.16 -4.88 -1.00
C PHE A 8 -5.68 -5.14 -0.70
N THR A 9 -5.10 -4.41 0.24
CA THR A 9 -3.65 -4.45 0.53
C THR A 9 -3.29 -5.25 1.77
N GLY A 10 -4.27 -5.59 2.61
CA GLY A 10 -4.03 -6.21 3.91
C GLY A 10 -3.03 -5.36 4.70
N ASP A 11 -1.98 -6.00 5.22
CA ASP A 11 -0.96 -5.33 6.02
C ASP A 11 0.23 -4.81 5.19
N THR A 12 0.08 -4.71 3.86
CA THR A 12 1.17 -4.23 2.99
C THR A 12 1.25 -2.70 2.98
N LEU A 13 0.11 -2.03 2.77
CA LEU A 13 -0.01 -0.57 2.71
C LEU A 13 -1.24 -0.15 3.50
N PHE A 14 -1.06 0.81 4.39
CA PHE A 14 -2.10 1.42 5.22
C PHE A 14 -2.32 2.89 4.86
N HIS A 15 -3.38 3.47 5.42
CA HIS A 15 -3.51 4.93 5.51
C HIS A 15 -2.36 5.48 6.37
N GLY A 16 -1.39 6.14 5.73
CA GLY A 16 -0.20 6.67 6.39
C GLY A 16 1.08 5.86 6.19
N GLY A 17 1.10 4.87 5.28
CA GLY A 17 2.34 4.25 4.80
C GLY A 17 2.45 2.72 4.93
N PRO A 18 3.68 2.18 4.83
CA PRO A 18 3.90 0.74 4.72
C PRO A 18 3.56 -0.01 6.01
N GLY A 19 3.24 -1.29 5.86
CA GLY A 19 3.14 -2.20 6.99
C GLY A 19 4.41 -2.33 7.82
N ALA A 20 4.24 -2.78 9.07
CA ALA A 20 5.34 -2.91 10.00
C ALA A 20 6.35 -4.01 9.56
N THR A 21 7.63 -3.68 9.68
CA THR A 21 8.76 -4.61 9.51
C THR A 21 9.70 -4.51 10.71
N GLY A 22 10.46 -5.55 11.02
CA GLY A 22 11.38 -5.61 12.17
C GLY A 22 11.26 -6.86 13.04
N ARG A 23 10.35 -7.79 12.68
CA ARG A 23 10.26 -9.14 13.27
C ARG A 23 10.87 -10.18 12.34
N SER A 24 11.08 -11.40 12.85
CA SER A 24 11.53 -12.54 12.04
C SER A 24 10.70 -12.68 10.76
N TYR A 25 11.37 -12.93 9.63
CA TYR A 25 10.78 -13.10 8.30
C TYR A 25 10.15 -11.84 7.65
N SER A 26 10.37 -10.65 8.21
CA SER A 26 10.01 -9.38 7.57
C SER A 26 11.23 -8.68 6.97
N ASP A 27 11.05 -7.97 5.86
CA ASP A 27 12.14 -7.23 5.18
C ASP A 27 11.64 -5.86 4.69
N LYS A 28 12.25 -4.79 5.23
CA LYS A 28 11.85 -3.41 4.95
C LYS A 28 12.10 -3.01 3.48
N PRO A 29 13.27 -3.28 2.88
CA PRO A 29 13.48 -3.03 1.46
C PRO A 29 12.45 -3.73 0.57
N THR A 30 12.12 -4.98 0.85
CA THR A 30 11.18 -5.78 0.07
C THR A 30 9.77 -5.21 0.09
N ILE A 31 9.24 -4.82 1.25
CA ILE A 31 7.89 -4.24 1.32
C ILE A 31 7.83 -2.90 0.59
N LEU A 32 8.84 -2.04 0.74
CA LEU A 32 8.91 -0.75 0.04
C LEU A 32 8.99 -0.93 -1.48
N ASN A 33 9.81 -1.88 -1.95
CA ASN A 33 9.92 -2.20 -3.37
C ASN A 33 8.60 -2.77 -3.92
N SER A 34 7.90 -3.61 -3.15
CA SER A 34 6.61 -4.16 -3.53
C SER A 34 5.55 -3.06 -3.66
N ILE A 35 5.45 -2.15 -2.69
CA ILE A 35 4.52 -1.02 -2.72
C ILE A 35 4.80 -0.12 -3.93
N ARG A 36 6.05 0.30 -4.14
CA ARG A 36 6.41 1.19 -5.25
C ARG A 36 6.16 0.57 -6.62
N SER A 37 6.54 -0.69 -6.81
CA SER A 37 6.46 -1.34 -8.12
C SER A 37 5.06 -1.86 -8.46
N LYS A 38 4.23 -2.19 -7.46
CA LYS A 38 2.92 -2.81 -7.67
C LYS A 38 1.74 -1.93 -7.32
N LEU A 39 1.81 -1.17 -6.22
CA LEU A 39 0.66 -0.39 -5.73
C LEU A 39 0.73 1.05 -6.22
N LEU A 40 1.89 1.71 -6.15
CA LEU A 40 2.04 3.09 -6.63
C LEU A 40 2.10 3.19 -8.17
N SER A 41 2.09 2.07 -8.87
CA SER A 41 1.92 2.00 -10.33
C SER A 41 0.45 1.92 -10.77
N LEU A 42 -0.49 1.76 -9.83
CA LEU A 42 -1.92 1.83 -10.11
C LEU A 42 -2.37 3.28 -10.30
N HIS A 43 -3.56 3.47 -10.88
CA HIS A 43 -4.10 4.81 -11.08
C HIS A 43 -4.35 5.50 -9.72
N GLY A 44 -4.09 6.80 -9.64
CA GLY A 44 -4.04 7.52 -8.37
C GLY A 44 -5.36 7.59 -7.58
N ASP A 45 -6.49 7.38 -8.26
CA ASP A 45 -7.84 7.30 -7.69
C ASP A 45 -8.20 5.89 -7.18
N THR A 46 -7.34 4.89 -7.38
CA THR A 46 -7.57 3.53 -6.89
C THR A 46 -7.67 3.57 -5.37
N VAL A 47 -8.82 3.12 -4.85
CA VAL A 47 -9.10 3.01 -3.41
C VAL A 47 -8.31 1.84 -2.83
N VAL A 48 -7.53 2.12 -1.79
CA VAL A 48 -6.77 1.14 -1.03
C VAL A 48 -7.61 0.73 0.17
N ARG A 49 -8.07 -0.52 0.18
CA ARG A 49 -8.75 -1.17 1.30
C ARG A 49 -7.71 -1.85 2.17
N THR A 50 -7.39 -1.21 3.28
CA THR A 50 -6.33 -1.63 4.20
C THR A 50 -6.80 -2.84 5.03
N GLY A 51 -5.86 -3.59 5.63
CA GLY A 51 -6.21 -4.66 6.56
C GLY A 51 -6.82 -4.15 7.87
N HIS A 52 -6.50 -2.91 8.24
CA HIS A 52 -6.85 -2.29 9.52
C HIS A 52 -6.89 -0.76 9.37
N GLY A 53 -7.80 -0.11 10.08
CA GLY A 53 -7.94 1.35 10.05
C GLY A 53 -8.74 1.84 8.84
N ASP A 54 -8.56 3.10 8.50
CA ASP A 54 -9.30 3.75 7.42
C ASP A 54 -8.77 3.35 6.03
N ASP A 55 -9.63 3.52 5.04
CA ASP A 55 -9.23 3.44 3.63
C ASP A 55 -8.40 4.68 3.24
N THR A 56 -7.72 4.56 2.10
CA THR A 56 -6.97 5.66 1.47
C THR A 56 -7.01 5.52 -0.06
N THR A 57 -6.28 6.35 -0.79
CA THR A 57 -6.06 6.20 -2.24
C THR A 57 -4.57 6.05 -2.55
N VAL A 58 -4.27 5.49 -3.72
CA VAL A 58 -2.89 5.39 -4.19
C VAL A 58 -2.19 6.75 -4.21
N SER A 59 -2.87 7.80 -4.69
CA SER A 59 -2.30 9.16 -4.74
C SER A 59 -2.03 9.75 -3.36
N ALA A 60 -2.88 9.49 -2.37
CA ALA A 60 -2.70 9.99 -1.00
C ALA A 60 -1.47 9.37 -0.30
N GLU A 61 -1.10 8.13 -0.65
CA GLU A 61 0.00 7.42 0.01
C GLU A 61 1.39 7.64 -0.61
N ILE A 62 1.50 8.31 -1.76
CA ILE A 62 2.79 8.51 -2.46
C ILE A 62 3.84 9.15 -1.54
N SER A 63 3.46 10.15 -0.74
CA SER A 63 4.38 10.87 0.15
C SER A 63 4.75 10.08 1.42
N HIS A 64 3.99 9.05 1.77
CA HIS A 64 4.21 8.20 2.95
C HIS A 64 5.15 7.02 2.67
N VAL A 65 5.43 6.73 1.39
CA VAL A 65 6.31 5.63 0.97
C VAL A 65 7.67 6.20 0.54
N ARG A 66 8.56 6.41 1.53
CA ARG A 66 9.92 6.92 1.30
C ARG A 66 10.88 5.89 0.78
#